data_AF-A0A2S2P631-F1
#
_entry.id   AF-A0A2S2P631-F1
#
_cell.length_a   1.000
_cell.length_b   1.000
_cell.length_c   1.000
_cell.angle_alpha   90.00
_cell.angle_beta   90.00
_cell.angle_gamma   90.00
#
_symmetry.space_group_name_H-M   'P 1'
#
loop_
_entity.id
_entity.type
_entity.pdbx_description
1 polymer ?
#
loop_
_entity_poly.entity_id
_entity_poly.type
_entity_poly.pdbx_seq_one_letter_code
_entity_poly.pdbx_strand_id
1 'polypeptide(L)'
;DSATDFPQYCLDTKTDVTQILWCTLGYINCLVVTCSEGLIVYDCDQQFKRIYAHNCEDKNMKEKYARGIATFECTYLCVGNSNGSIRVFGPDEDGQVVFLDRKLLHGAPITDMASHKHNLASCDESGCTVLSQIDCGELMIIARTKVFGGLVTFKTPMHHNRNDQNWNNGRGLWMWNNSYV
;
A
#
# COMPACT_ATOMS: atom_id res chain seq x y z
N ASP A 1 -5.17 -14.00 41.07
CA ASP A 1 -4.98 -12.91 40.10
C ASP A 1 -3.73 -13.14 39.27
N SER A 2 -3.84 -14.01 38.27
CA SER A 2 -2.76 -14.25 37.30
C SER A 2 -2.87 -13.20 36.20
N ALA A 3 -1.99 -12.22 36.23
CA ALA A 3 -1.71 -11.38 35.08
C ALA A 3 -1.28 -12.32 33.94
N THR A 4 -2.17 -12.55 32.99
CA THR A 4 -1.84 -13.20 31.73
C THR A 4 -0.87 -12.27 31.01
N ASP A 5 0.40 -12.65 31.02
CA ASP A 5 1.49 -11.97 30.33
C ASP A 5 1.21 -12.12 28.83
N PHE A 6 0.58 -11.11 28.23
CA PHE A 6 0.37 -11.08 26.79
C PHE A 6 1.75 -10.88 26.14
N PRO A 7 2.21 -11.79 25.27
CA PRO A 7 3.49 -11.61 24.62
C PRO A 7 3.48 -10.30 23.82
N GLN A 8 4.30 -9.34 24.26
CA GLN A 8 4.46 -8.08 23.56
C GLN A 8 5.38 -8.32 22.35
N TYR A 9 4.78 -8.48 21.18
CA TYR A 9 5.52 -8.55 19.92
C TYR A 9 5.95 -7.14 19.51
N CYS A 10 7.08 -6.68 20.03
CA CYS A 10 7.70 -5.45 19.54
C CYS A 10 8.27 -5.71 18.14
N LEU A 11 7.95 -4.84 17.17
CA LEU A 11 8.78 -4.71 15.97
C LEU A 11 10.22 -4.46 16.40
N ASP A 12 11.18 -5.09 15.70
CA ASP A 12 12.60 -4.94 15.97
C ASP A 12 12.96 -3.44 16.02
N THR A 13 13.57 -3.01 17.12
CA THR A 13 13.71 -1.60 17.53
C THR A 13 14.66 -0.79 16.65
N LYS A 14 15.21 -1.41 15.60
CA LYS A 14 16.04 -0.76 14.57
C LYS A 14 15.27 -0.30 13.33
N THR A 15 13.98 -0.62 13.22
CA THR A 15 13.21 -0.34 12.01
C THR A 15 12.41 0.96 12.12
N ASP A 16 12.63 1.88 11.18
CA ASP A 16 11.84 3.11 11.08
C ASP A 16 10.57 2.79 10.29
N VAL A 17 9.44 2.69 10.98
CA VAL A 17 8.13 2.46 10.36
C VAL A 17 7.72 3.68 9.56
N THR A 18 7.40 3.49 8.28
CA THR A 18 6.99 4.56 7.36
C THR A 18 5.47 4.62 7.21
N GLN A 19 4.79 3.48 7.22
CA GLN A 19 3.33 3.38 7.10
C GLN A 19 2.85 2.01 7.61
N ILE A 20 1.60 1.96 8.04
CA ILE A 20 0.90 0.71 8.38
C ILE A 20 -0.46 0.67 7.70
N LEU A 21 -0.98 -0.53 7.45
CA LEU A 21 -2.31 -0.76 6.93
C LEU A 21 -2.91 -2.03 7.56
N TRP A 22 -4.12 -1.89 8.09
CA TRP A 22 -4.97 -3.03 8.42
C TRP A 22 -5.74 -3.44 7.17
N CYS A 23 -5.64 -4.70 6.77
CA CYS A 23 -6.34 -5.20 5.61
C CYS A 23 -6.61 -6.70 5.70
N THR A 24 -7.45 -7.20 4.79
CA THR A 24 -7.59 -8.64 4.55
C THR A 24 -6.85 -8.99 3.27
N LEU A 25 -6.02 -10.04 3.30
CA LEU A 25 -5.37 -10.64 2.13
C LEU A 25 -5.84 -12.09 1.98
N GLY A 26 -6.61 -12.36 0.92
CA GLY A 26 -7.43 -13.57 0.80
C GLY A 26 -8.40 -13.68 1.97
N TYR A 27 -8.10 -14.61 2.89
CA TYR A 27 -8.86 -14.86 4.11
C TYR A 27 -8.11 -14.47 5.39
N ILE A 28 -6.92 -13.90 5.26
CA ILE A 28 -6.04 -13.58 6.39
C ILE A 28 -6.26 -12.12 6.79
N ASN A 29 -6.60 -11.88 8.04
CA ASN A 29 -6.60 -10.53 8.61
C ASN A 29 -5.16 -10.13 8.92
N CYS A 30 -4.69 -9.07 8.27
CA CYS A 30 -3.28 -8.70 8.28
C CYS A 30 -3.06 -7.31 8.87
N LEU A 31 -1.97 -7.17 9.62
CA LEU A 31 -1.28 -5.90 9.81
C LEU A 31 -0.10 -5.86 8.85
N VAL A 32 -0.17 -4.95 7.88
CA VAL A 32 0.89 -4.70 6.93
C VAL A 32 1.70 -3.50 7.40
N VAL A 33 3.02 -3.65 7.46
CA VAL A 33 3.96 -2.61 7.88
C VAL A 33 4.95 -2.36 6.77
N THR A 34 5.12 -1.10 6.38
CA THR A 34 6.29 -0.67 5.61
C THR A 34 7.26 0.06 6.51
N CYS A 35 8.55 -0.15 6.29
CA CYS A 35 9.62 0.43 7.08
C CYS A 35 10.91 0.61 6.26
N SER A 36 11.97 1.05 6.93
CA SER A 36 13.33 1.12 6.38
C SER A 36 13.88 -0.21 5.85
N GLU A 37 13.35 -1.35 6.33
CA GLU A 37 13.75 -2.68 5.86
C GLU A 37 12.84 -3.24 4.77
N GLY A 38 11.77 -2.54 4.39
CA GLY A 38 10.84 -2.96 3.34
C GLY A 38 9.44 -3.25 3.86
N LEU A 39 8.87 -4.37 3.45
CA LEU A 39 7.51 -4.81 3.77
C LEU A 39 7.54 -5.95 4.78
N ILE A 40 6.64 -5.90 5.76
CA ILE A 40 6.35 -6.99 6.69
C ILE A 40 4.83 -7.20 6.78
N VAL A 41 4.39 -8.45 6.74
CA VAL A 41 2.98 -8.83 6.91
C VAL A 41 2.85 -9.72 8.14
N TYR A 42 1.96 -9.32 9.05
CA TYR A 42 1.62 -10.05 10.26
C TYR A 42 0.19 -10.57 10.18
N ASP A 43 -0.01 -11.82 10.56
CA ASP A 43 -1.34 -12.43 10.73
C ASP A 43 -1.91 -12.04 12.10
N CYS A 44 -3.00 -11.27 12.10
CA CYS A 44 -3.66 -10.77 13.30
C CYS A 44 -4.33 -11.88 14.11
N ASP A 45 -4.83 -12.93 13.43
CA ASP A 45 -5.54 -14.04 14.08
C ASP A 45 -4.54 -15.04 14.69
N GLN A 46 -3.30 -15.08 14.19
CA GLN A 46 -2.19 -15.85 14.75
C GLN A 46 -1.28 -15.01 15.67
N GLN A 47 -1.86 -14.18 16.54
CA GLN A 47 -1.11 -13.37 17.52
C GLN A 47 -0.02 -12.49 16.89
N PHE A 48 -0.33 -11.82 15.77
CA PHE A 48 0.65 -11.00 15.04
C PHE A 48 1.90 -11.79 14.63
N LYS A 49 1.76 -13.06 14.27
CA LYS A 49 2.86 -13.85 13.71
C LYS A 49 3.28 -13.25 12.37
N ARG A 50 4.58 -12.98 12.19
CA ARG A 50 5.13 -12.57 10.88
C ARG A 50 4.97 -13.72 9.88
N ILE A 51 4.14 -13.52 8.87
CA ILE A 51 3.87 -14.51 7.83
C ILE A 51 4.62 -14.21 6.53
N TYR A 52 5.02 -12.96 6.29
CA TYR A 52 5.77 -12.58 5.11
C TYR A 52 6.67 -11.37 5.36
N ALA A 53 7.79 -11.28 4.63
CA ALA A 53 8.65 -10.11 4.59
C ALA A 53 9.34 -9.99 3.22
N HIS A 54 9.57 -8.75 2.78
CA HIS A 54 10.25 -8.47 1.52
C HIS A 54 10.99 -7.14 1.56
N ASN A 55 12.27 -7.11 1.18
CA ASN A 55 13.13 -5.93 1.39
C ASN A 55 12.73 -4.69 0.56
N CYS A 56 11.95 -4.89 -0.51
CA CYS A 56 11.49 -3.82 -1.41
C CYS A 56 12.63 -2.96 -1.99
N GLU A 57 13.84 -3.52 -2.09
CA GLU A 57 15.03 -2.82 -2.58
C GLU A 57 15.19 -2.91 -4.09
N ASP A 58 15.65 -1.81 -4.69
CA ASP A 58 16.14 -1.76 -6.07
C ASP A 58 17.66 -1.67 -6.12
N LYS A 59 18.23 -1.98 -7.29
CA LYS A 59 19.66 -1.75 -7.52
C LYS A 59 19.94 -0.25 -7.49
N ASN A 60 21.05 0.14 -6.86
CA ASN A 60 21.59 1.51 -6.84
C ASN A 60 20.71 2.58 -6.15
N MET A 61 19.90 2.22 -5.16
CA MET A 61 19.15 3.22 -4.37
C MET A 61 20.04 3.97 -3.38
N LYS A 62 19.84 5.29 -3.26
CA LYS A 62 20.51 6.13 -2.26
C LYS A 62 19.95 5.90 -0.85
N GLU A 63 18.63 5.78 -0.77
CA GLU A 63 17.88 5.52 0.46
C GLU A 63 17.08 4.24 0.29
N LYS A 64 16.89 3.49 1.37
CA LYS A 64 16.19 2.21 1.37
C LYS A 64 15.05 2.26 2.35
N TYR A 65 13.84 2.36 1.84
CA TYR A 65 12.62 2.17 2.62
C TYR A 65 11.47 1.82 1.68
N ALA A 66 10.50 1.08 2.21
CA ALA A 66 9.18 0.96 1.60
C ALA A 66 8.26 2.07 2.13
N ARG A 67 7.34 2.55 1.29
CA ARG A 67 6.31 3.54 1.65
C ARG A 67 5.20 3.52 0.60
N GLY A 68 3.97 3.85 0.99
CA GLY A 68 2.79 3.75 0.14
C GLY A 68 2.29 2.31 0.17
N ILE A 69 1.08 2.11 0.70
CA ILE A 69 0.44 0.80 0.84
C ILE A 69 -0.98 0.90 0.28
N ALA A 70 -1.35 -0.01 -0.63
CA ALA A 70 -2.73 -0.12 -1.14
C ALA A 70 -3.10 -1.58 -1.39
N THR A 71 -4.38 -1.92 -1.23
CA THR A 71 -4.89 -3.30 -1.45
C THR A 71 -6.04 -3.35 -2.45
N PHE A 72 -6.18 -4.44 -3.18
CA PHE A 72 -7.17 -4.59 -4.25
C PHE A 72 -8.09 -5.75 -3.94
N GLU A 73 -9.37 -5.46 -3.69
CA GLU A 73 -10.42 -6.47 -3.48
C GLU A 73 -10.00 -7.58 -2.50
N CYS A 74 -9.21 -7.22 -1.48
CA CYS A 74 -8.62 -8.15 -0.51
C CYS A 74 -7.67 -9.21 -1.11
N THR A 75 -7.26 -9.14 -2.38
CA THR A 75 -6.42 -10.15 -3.02
C THR A 75 -4.98 -9.68 -3.15
N TYR A 76 -4.77 -8.48 -3.71
CA TYR A 76 -3.43 -7.98 -3.99
C TYR A 76 -3.04 -6.87 -3.03
N LEU A 77 -1.74 -6.79 -2.74
CA LEU A 77 -1.11 -5.75 -1.96
C LEU A 77 -0.06 -5.05 -2.83
N CYS A 78 -0.15 -3.74 -2.95
CA CYS A 78 0.87 -2.91 -3.57
C CYS A 78 1.69 -2.17 -2.53
N VAL A 79 3.01 -2.13 -2.73
CA VAL A 79 3.94 -1.37 -1.90
C VAL A 79 4.91 -0.57 -2.75
N GLY A 80 5.00 0.72 -2.47
CA GLY A 80 5.97 1.63 -3.07
C GLY A 80 7.32 1.64 -2.34
N ASN A 81 8.34 2.29 -2.93
CA ASN A 81 9.62 2.50 -2.26
C ASN A 81 10.25 3.87 -2.56
N SER A 82 11.38 4.12 -1.91
CA SER A 82 12.22 5.32 -2.05
C SER A 82 12.79 5.57 -3.45
N ASN A 83 12.65 4.64 -4.39
CA ASN A 83 13.12 4.79 -5.77
C ASN A 83 11.98 4.94 -6.80
N GLY A 84 10.73 5.06 -6.33
CA GLY A 84 9.58 5.25 -7.22
C GLY A 84 9.07 3.96 -7.88
N SER A 85 9.53 2.80 -7.40
CA SER A 85 8.99 1.52 -7.87
C SER A 85 7.82 1.07 -7.02
N ILE A 86 6.88 0.38 -7.65
CA ILE A 86 5.74 -0.28 -7.01
C ILE A 86 5.88 -1.77 -7.21
N ARG A 87 5.67 -2.53 -6.14
CA ARG A 87 5.66 -3.99 -6.11
C ARG A 87 4.27 -4.50 -5.82
N VAL A 88 3.89 -5.56 -6.51
CA VAL A 88 2.63 -6.28 -6.30
C VAL A 88 2.94 -7.58 -5.58
N PHE A 89 2.17 -7.85 -4.53
CA PHE A 89 2.13 -9.09 -3.80
C PHE A 89 0.71 -9.66 -3.83
N GLY A 90 0.58 -10.97 -3.75
CA GLY A 90 -0.72 -11.64 -3.73
C GLY A 90 -0.60 -13.10 -3.33
N PRO A 91 -1.71 -13.85 -3.28
CA PRO A 91 -1.68 -15.26 -2.92
C PRO A 91 -1.05 -16.12 -4.02
N ASP A 92 -0.31 -17.14 -3.64
CA ASP A 92 0.00 -18.29 -4.50
C ASP A 92 -1.13 -19.33 -4.50
N GLU A 93 -0.89 -20.51 -5.08
CA GLU A 93 -1.87 -21.61 -5.13
C GLU A 93 -2.29 -22.12 -3.74
N ASP A 94 -1.41 -21.96 -2.74
CA ASP A 94 -1.63 -22.35 -1.34
C ASP A 94 -2.19 -21.19 -0.49
N GLY A 95 -2.45 -20.03 -1.10
CA GLY A 95 -2.95 -18.82 -0.42
C GLY A 95 -1.88 -18.07 0.38
N GLN A 96 -0.60 -18.40 0.22
CA GLN A 96 0.51 -17.69 0.86
C GLN A 96 0.85 -16.40 0.11
N VAL A 97 1.24 -15.36 0.84
CA VAL A 97 1.65 -14.10 0.22
C VAL A 97 2.98 -14.30 -0.51
N VAL A 98 3.00 -13.99 -1.80
CA VAL A 98 4.19 -14.05 -2.67
C VAL A 98 4.37 -12.74 -3.45
N PHE A 99 5.59 -12.51 -3.92
CA PHE A 99 5.91 -11.41 -4.83
C PHE A 99 5.47 -11.77 -6.25
N LEU A 100 4.77 -10.86 -6.94
CA LEU A 100 4.20 -11.08 -8.27
C LEU A 100 4.85 -10.20 -9.33
N ASP A 101 4.94 -8.89 -9.08
CA ASP A 101 5.39 -7.93 -10.10
C ASP A 101 6.13 -6.74 -9.47
N ARG A 102 6.98 -6.10 -10.28
CA ARG A 102 7.66 -4.85 -9.94
C ARG A 102 7.71 -3.95 -11.18
N LYS A 103 7.17 -2.75 -11.06
CA LYS A 103 7.28 -1.71 -12.09
C LYS A 103 7.92 -0.44 -11.53
N LEU A 104 8.88 0.13 -12.24
CA LEU A 104 9.41 1.46 -11.95
C LEU A 104 8.47 2.49 -12.59
N LEU A 105 7.52 3.00 -11.79
CA LEU A 105 6.43 3.84 -12.30
C LEU A 105 6.72 5.33 -12.15
N HIS A 106 7.47 5.68 -11.12
CA HIS A 106 7.78 7.05 -10.70
C HIS A 106 9.27 7.36 -10.83
N GLY A 107 9.59 8.64 -10.97
CA GLY A 107 10.97 9.14 -11.04
C GLY A 107 11.51 9.66 -9.71
N ALA A 108 10.70 9.61 -8.66
CA ALA A 108 10.99 10.09 -7.31
C ALA A 108 10.37 9.13 -6.26
N PRO A 109 10.74 9.24 -4.97
CA PRO A 109 10.19 8.39 -3.91
C PRO A 109 8.66 8.40 -3.87
N ILE A 110 8.06 7.22 -3.64
CA ILE A 110 6.60 7.11 -3.47
C ILE A 110 6.19 7.78 -2.16
N THR A 111 5.19 8.66 -2.24
CA THR A 111 4.64 9.37 -1.08
C THR A 111 3.36 8.74 -0.56
N ASP A 112 2.49 8.32 -1.46
CA ASP A 112 1.18 7.76 -1.13
C ASP A 112 0.58 6.91 -2.26
N MET A 113 -0.33 6.02 -1.91
CA MET A 113 -1.07 5.19 -2.85
C MET A 113 -2.49 4.91 -2.34
N ALA A 114 -3.44 4.83 -3.26
CA ALA A 114 -4.77 4.31 -2.96
C ALA A 114 -5.34 3.53 -4.13
N SER A 115 -6.20 2.58 -3.81
CA SER A 115 -6.83 1.69 -4.76
C SER A 115 -8.35 1.82 -4.72
N HIS A 116 -8.98 1.56 -5.84
CA HIS A 116 -10.43 1.36 -5.95
C HIS A 116 -10.71 0.36 -7.06
N LYS A 117 -11.36 -0.76 -6.72
CA LYS A 117 -11.53 -1.91 -7.62
C LYS A 117 -10.15 -2.36 -8.12
N HIS A 118 -9.96 -2.41 -9.43
CA HIS A 118 -8.68 -2.78 -10.06
C HIS A 118 -7.74 -1.59 -10.31
N ASN A 119 -8.14 -0.37 -9.97
CA ASN A 119 -7.34 0.83 -10.23
C ASN A 119 -6.46 1.18 -9.03
N LEU A 120 -5.22 1.61 -9.31
CA LEU A 120 -4.25 2.15 -8.38
C LEU A 120 -3.93 3.59 -8.76
N ALA A 121 -4.13 4.51 -7.84
CA ALA A 121 -3.53 5.82 -7.93
C ALA A 121 -2.28 5.85 -7.03
N SER A 122 -1.15 6.29 -7.57
CA SER A 122 0.11 6.42 -6.84
C SER A 122 0.73 7.79 -7.09
N CYS A 123 1.42 8.31 -6.08
CA CYS A 123 2.08 9.61 -6.14
C CYS A 123 3.53 9.55 -5.68
N ASP A 124 4.34 10.46 -6.20
CA ASP A 124 5.72 10.67 -5.76
C ASP A 124 5.99 12.10 -5.26
N GLU A 125 7.17 12.28 -4.67
CA GLU A 125 7.62 13.57 -4.12
C GLU A 125 7.78 14.68 -5.17
N SER A 126 7.83 14.34 -6.46
CA SER A 126 7.93 15.33 -7.54
C SER A 126 6.57 15.92 -7.95
N GLY A 127 5.47 15.46 -7.34
CA GLY A 127 4.10 15.80 -7.71
C GLY A 127 3.57 15.01 -8.91
N CYS A 128 4.25 13.93 -9.31
CA CYS A 128 3.76 13.03 -10.35
C CYS A 128 2.72 12.08 -9.76
N THR A 129 1.58 11.97 -10.43
CA THR A 129 0.52 11.01 -10.13
C THR A 129 0.38 10.04 -11.29
N VAL A 130 0.35 8.76 -10.98
CA VAL A 130 0.19 7.67 -11.96
C VAL A 130 -1.11 6.94 -11.62
N LEU A 131 -1.95 6.75 -12.64
CA LEU A 131 -3.08 5.84 -12.58
C LEU A 131 -2.67 4.55 -13.28
N SER A 132 -2.74 3.45 -12.55
CA SER A 132 -2.45 2.10 -13.02
C SER A 132 -3.63 1.18 -12.76
N GLN A 133 -3.65 0.03 -13.40
CA GLN A 133 -4.61 -1.04 -13.20
C GLN A 133 -3.87 -2.35 -12.92
N ILE A 134 -4.43 -3.18 -12.05
CA ILE A 134 -3.96 -4.55 -11.84
C ILE A 134 -4.85 -5.51 -12.62
N ASP A 135 -4.22 -6.37 -13.40
CA ASP A 135 -4.86 -7.51 -14.05
C ASP A 135 -4.03 -8.77 -13.79
N CYS A 136 -4.65 -9.80 -13.22
CA CYS A 136 -4.00 -11.06 -12.86
C CYS A 136 -2.64 -10.92 -12.12
N GLY A 137 -2.49 -9.89 -11.29
CA GLY A 137 -1.24 -9.62 -10.54
C GLY A 137 -0.18 -8.82 -11.28
N GLU A 138 -0.41 -8.46 -12.54
CA GLU A 138 0.46 -7.54 -13.30
C GLU A 138 -0.05 -6.10 -13.19
N LEU A 139 0.86 -5.15 -12.98
CA LEU A 139 0.54 -3.73 -12.90
C LEU A 139 0.74 -3.02 -14.25
N MET A 140 -0.33 -2.47 -14.79
CA MET A 140 -0.38 -1.79 -16.09
C MET A 140 -0.66 -0.31 -15.93
N ILE A 141 0.07 0.55 -16.64
CA ILE A 141 -0.13 2.00 -16.58
C ILE A 141 -1.28 2.40 -17.48
N ILE A 142 -2.24 3.16 -16.94
CA ILE A 142 -3.32 3.78 -17.71
C ILE A 142 -2.96 5.21 -18.09
N ALA A 143 -2.55 6.02 -17.11
CA ALA A 143 -2.29 7.44 -17.31
C ALA A 143 -1.23 7.98 -16.34
N ARG A 144 -0.58 9.07 -16.75
CA ARG A 144 0.34 9.84 -15.91
C ARG A 144 0.00 11.32 -15.99
N THR A 145 0.01 12.00 -14.85
CA THR A 145 -0.11 13.45 -14.78
C THR A 145 0.94 14.02 -13.85
N LYS A 146 1.40 15.23 -14.12
CA LYS A 146 2.31 15.96 -13.25
C LYS A 146 1.62 17.23 -12.80
N VAL A 147 1.38 17.35 -11.51
CA VAL A 147 0.85 18.58 -10.93
C VAL A 147 2.03 19.45 -10.52
N PHE A 148 2.14 20.65 -11.08
CA PHE A 148 3.13 21.61 -10.63
C PHE A 148 2.67 22.22 -9.30
N GLY A 149 3.32 21.83 -8.21
CA GLY A 149 3.15 22.44 -6.88
C GLY A 149 2.02 21.83 -6.03
N GLY A 150 2.34 20.82 -5.23
CA GLY A 150 1.48 20.30 -4.16
C GLY A 150 1.86 18.89 -3.71
N LEU A 151 1.77 18.62 -2.41
CA LEU A 151 1.85 17.26 -1.85
C LEU A 151 0.52 16.56 -2.17
N VAL A 152 0.56 15.41 -2.85
CA VAL A 152 -0.64 14.62 -3.13
C VAL A 152 -0.80 13.56 -2.04
N THR A 153 -1.98 13.51 -1.44
CA THR A 153 -2.36 12.50 -0.44
C THR A 153 -3.66 11.84 -0.86
N PHE A 154 -3.74 10.52 -0.77
CA PHE A 154 -4.95 9.75 -0.91
C PHE A 154 -5.53 9.41 0.48
N LYS A 155 -6.86 9.33 0.56
CA LYS A 155 -7.54 8.74 1.73
C LYS A 155 -8.22 7.47 1.26
N THR A 156 -7.78 6.31 1.75
CA THR A 156 -8.51 5.05 1.56
C THR A 156 -9.73 5.04 2.49
N PRO A 157 -10.95 4.83 1.98
CA PRO A 157 -12.10 4.59 2.85
C PRO A 157 -11.92 3.22 3.51
N MET A 158 -11.96 3.17 4.85
CA MET A 158 -12.08 1.88 5.55
C MET A 158 -13.44 1.27 5.20
N HIS A 159 -13.46 0.04 4.70
CA HIS A 159 -14.70 -0.71 4.50
C HIS A 159 -15.31 -1.07 5.86
N HIS A 160 -16.20 -0.22 6.39
CA HIS A 160 -17.15 -0.61 7.43
C HIS A 160 -18.42 -1.16 6.77
N ASN A 161 -18.85 -2.33 7.22
CA ASN A 161 -20.04 -3.01 6.73
C ASN A 161 -21.29 -2.40 7.41
N ARG A 162 -22.11 -1.71 6.59
CA ARG A 162 -23.52 -1.30 6.75
C ARG A 162 -23.96 -0.28 7.82
N ASN A 163 -24.77 0.66 7.32
CA ASN A 163 -25.87 1.40 7.96
C ASN A 163 -25.61 2.71 8.71
N ASP A 164 -24.83 3.63 8.14
CA ASP A 164 -24.95 5.05 8.51
C ASP A 164 -25.26 5.92 7.29
N GLN A 165 -26.57 6.14 7.07
CA GLN A 165 -27.04 7.30 6.32
C GLN A 165 -26.84 8.54 7.18
N ASN A 166 -25.66 9.16 7.09
CA ASN A 166 -25.43 10.59 7.35
C ASN A 166 -23.97 10.95 7.05
N TRP A 167 -23.61 11.01 5.76
CA TRP A 167 -22.28 11.48 5.32
C TRP A 167 -22.36 12.85 4.65
N ASN A 168 -22.64 13.88 5.44
CA ASN A 168 -22.43 15.28 5.05
C ASN A 168 -21.43 15.91 6.03
N ASN A 169 -20.14 15.86 5.68
CA ASN A 169 -19.16 16.96 5.79
C ASN A 169 -17.73 16.41 5.69
N GLY A 170 -17.06 16.73 4.58
CA GLY A 170 -15.66 16.36 4.35
C GLY A 170 -15.35 15.96 2.90
N ARG A 171 -15.93 16.64 1.90
CA ARG A 171 -15.55 16.43 0.50
C ARG A 171 -14.18 17.07 0.23
N GLY A 172 -13.12 16.26 0.23
CA GLY A 172 -11.97 16.52 -0.63
C GLY A 172 -12.37 16.16 -2.05
N LEU A 173 -12.93 17.13 -2.77
CA LEU A 173 -13.47 16.98 -4.11
C LEU A 173 -12.31 16.88 -5.12
N TRP A 174 -12.05 15.68 -5.66
CA TRP A 174 -11.29 15.57 -6.91
C TRP A 174 -12.23 15.92 -8.06
N MET A 175 -12.10 17.12 -8.62
CA MET A 175 -12.74 17.45 -9.90
C MET A 175 -11.89 16.87 -11.03
N TRP A 176 -12.37 15.77 -11.60
CA TRP A 176 -11.91 15.26 -12.89
C TRP A 176 -12.54 16.15 -13.97
N ASN A 177 -11.81 17.17 -14.45
CA ASN A 177 -12.24 17.92 -15.63
C ASN A 177 -11.71 17.19 -16.87
N ASN A 178 -12.57 16.39 -17.48
CA ASN A 178 -12.36 15.86 -18.82
C ASN A 178 -12.51 17.02 -19.82
N SER A 179 -11.44 17.77 -20.05
CA SER A 179 -11.37 18.68 -21.19
C SER A 179 -10.58 17.99 -22.27
N TYR A 180 -11.29 17.33 -23.19
CA TYR A 180 -10.76 17.03 -24.51
C TYR A 180 -10.42 18.36 -25.20
N VAL A 181 -9.19 18.52 -25.65
CA VAL A 181 -8.81 19.43 -26.74
C VAL A 181 -7.93 18.66 -27.70
#